data_AF-A0AAN6HYF0-F1
#
_entry.id   AF-A0AAN6HYF0-F1
#
_cell.length_a   1.000
_cell.length_b   1.000
_cell.length_c   1.000
_cell.angle_alpha   90.00
_cell.angle_beta   90.00
_cell.angle_gamma   90.00
#
_symmetry.space_group_name_H-M   'P 1'
#
loop_
_entity.id
_entity.type
_entity.pdbx_description
1 polymer ?
#
loop_
_entity_poly.entity_id
_entity_poly.type
_entity_poly.pdbx_seq_one_letter_code
_entity_poly.pdbx_strand_id
1 'polypeptide(L)'
;MSPVSSSSSANMLSTTVSVAPLVLLSVVDHYERVMKTTATSTSGSTKRVLGVILGDNTQKDSLKVTNSFAIPFEEDEKNPDIWFLDHNFIENMLEMFKKINAKEKLIGWYHSGPKLKSSDLKINEIFKKFTPSPLLLIVDVNSTDKIDIPTDCYTSIEEIKEDGSSSEKTFIHLPSTILAEEAEEIGVEHLLRDIRDQACGNLSIRLTNNFKSLSSLKERLLTIVGYLSKIKTGDLPVNHVILGKLQDIFNLLPNISAFSADLLDQESGESENKHLTTAFNVKTNDELMILYVSSLVRSIIAFHDLIENKIQNKKSNEANLKDPSLSKANDSDYDAMEEVVEIGRS
;
A
#
# COMPACT_ATOMS: atom_id res chain seq x y z
N MET A 1 -41.21 -1.36 16.25
CA MET A 1 -40.35 -2.08 15.31
C MET A 1 -39.02 -1.36 15.28
N SER A 2 -37.97 -2.05 15.70
CA SER A 2 -36.71 -1.51 16.20
C SER A 2 -35.76 -1.02 15.09
N PRO A 3 -35.00 0.07 15.28
CA PRO A 3 -34.01 0.58 14.32
C PRO A 3 -32.65 -0.12 14.47
N VAL A 4 -32.61 -1.46 14.43
CA VAL A 4 -31.40 -2.25 14.75
C VAL A 4 -30.50 -2.50 13.52
N SER A 5 -30.98 -2.25 12.31
CA SER A 5 -30.21 -2.46 11.08
C SER A 5 -29.20 -1.34 10.78
N SER A 6 -29.45 -0.09 11.19
CA SER A 6 -28.54 1.04 10.89
C SER A 6 -27.27 1.04 11.74
N SER A 7 -27.35 0.61 13.00
CA SER A 7 -26.17 0.53 13.90
C SER A 7 -25.21 -0.61 13.54
N SER A 8 -25.73 -1.70 12.97
CA SER A 8 -24.94 -2.85 12.52
C SER A 8 -24.08 -2.50 11.29
N SER A 9 -24.64 -1.74 10.35
CA SER A 9 -23.94 -1.27 9.15
C SER A 9 -22.86 -0.23 9.46
N ALA A 10 -23.11 0.64 10.45
CA ALA A 10 -22.14 1.64 10.90
C ALA A 10 -20.88 1.02 11.54
N ASN A 11 -21.03 -0.08 12.30
CA ASN A 11 -19.87 -0.79 12.88
C ASN A 11 -19.06 -1.58 11.84
N MET A 12 -19.67 -2.01 10.73
CA MET A 12 -18.95 -2.68 9.64
C MET A 12 -18.09 -1.70 8.82
N LEU A 13 -18.46 -0.42 8.79
CA LEU A 13 -17.71 0.65 8.11
C LEU A 13 -16.39 1.02 8.82
N SER A 14 -16.25 0.69 10.10
CA SER A 14 -15.01 0.89 10.87
C SER A 14 -14.09 -0.34 10.90
N THR A 15 -14.50 -1.45 10.28
CA THR A 15 -13.67 -2.67 10.25
C THR A 15 -12.51 -2.50 9.28
N THR A 16 -11.28 -2.64 9.80
CA THR A 16 -10.07 -2.65 8.96
C THR A 16 -9.74 -4.08 8.55
N VAL A 17 -9.34 -4.27 7.30
CA VAL A 17 -8.90 -5.57 6.79
C VAL A 17 -7.38 -5.60 6.75
N SER A 18 -6.79 -6.55 7.47
CA SER A 18 -5.36 -6.84 7.42
C SER A 18 -5.11 -8.04 6.53
N VAL A 19 -4.29 -7.86 5.49
CA VAL A 19 -3.96 -8.91 4.52
C VAL A 19 -2.51 -9.35 4.70
N ALA A 20 -2.30 -10.64 4.92
CA ALA A 20 -0.96 -11.23 4.97
C ALA A 20 -0.28 -11.22 3.58
N PRO A 21 1.01 -10.85 3.48
CA PRO A 21 1.77 -10.94 2.23
C PRO A 21 1.72 -12.31 1.54
N LEU A 22 1.61 -13.39 2.31
CA LEU A 22 1.46 -14.75 1.79
C LEU A 22 0.24 -14.88 0.86
N VAL A 23 -0.87 -14.22 1.19
CA VAL A 23 -2.10 -14.24 0.38
C VAL A 23 -1.84 -13.61 -0.99
N LEU A 24 -1.11 -12.50 -1.04
CA LEU A 24 -0.78 -11.83 -2.30
C LEU A 24 0.03 -12.73 -3.23
N LEU A 25 1.07 -13.37 -2.67
CA LEU A 25 1.91 -14.29 -3.43
C LEU A 25 1.13 -15.52 -3.91
N SER A 26 0.27 -16.08 -3.06
CA SER A 26 -0.60 -17.21 -3.41
C SER A 26 -1.57 -16.86 -4.53
N VAL A 27 -2.18 -15.67 -4.52
CA VAL A 27 -3.10 -15.25 -5.60
C VAL A 27 -2.36 -15.11 -6.94
N VAL A 28 -1.14 -14.57 -6.93
CA VAL A 28 -0.29 -14.47 -8.14
C VAL A 28 0.08 -15.86 -8.65
N ASP A 29 0.49 -16.79 -7.78
CA ASP A 29 0.79 -18.18 -8.16
C ASP A 29 -0.45 -18.89 -8.73
N HIS A 30 -1.62 -18.73 -8.09
CA HIS A 30 -2.88 -19.28 -8.57
C HIS A 30 -3.23 -18.74 -9.97
N TYR A 31 -3.03 -17.44 -10.20
CA TYR A 31 -3.23 -16.83 -11.52
C TYR A 31 -2.30 -17.44 -12.57
N GLU A 32 -1.01 -17.57 -12.28
CA GLU A 32 -0.06 -18.17 -13.22
C GLU A 32 -0.39 -19.61 -13.58
N ARG A 33 -0.81 -20.44 -12.61
CA ARG A 33 -1.17 -21.85 -12.86
C ARG A 33 -2.35 -21.99 -13.82
N VAL A 34 -3.37 -21.15 -13.64
CA VAL A 34 -4.55 -21.14 -14.52
C VAL A 34 -4.20 -20.62 -15.90
N MET A 35 -3.35 -19.58 -15.98
CA MET A 35 -2.86 -19.05 -17.26
C MET A 35 -2.03 -20.08 -18.04
N LYS A 36 -1.10 -20.79 -17.38
CA LYS A 36 -0.29 -21.85 -18.01
C LYS A 36 -1.15 -22.98 -18.58
N THR A 37 -2.21 -23.37 -17.85
CA THR A 37 -3.14 -24.42 -18.29
C THR A 37 -4.00 -23.95 -19.49
N THR A 38 -4.38 -22.67 -19.49
CA THR A 38 -5.22 -22.09 -20.54
C THR A 38 -4.43 -21.73 -21.81
N ALA A 39 -3.14 -21.42 -21.71
CA ALA A 39 -2.28 -21.09 -22.87
C ALA A 39 -2.14 -22.24 -23.88
N THR A 40 -2.37 -23.49 -23.47
CA THR A 40 -2.47 -24.68 -24.35
C THR A 40 -3.79 -24.80 -25.10
N SER A 41 -4.80 -24.00 -24.75
CA SER A 41 -6.10 -23.91 -25.42
C SER A 41 -6.22 -22.56 -26.15
N THR A 42 -6.67 -22.58 -27.40
CA THR A 42 -6.62 -21.51 -28.42
C THR A 42 -7.36 -20.20 -28.08
N SER A 43 -7.82 -19.97 -26.85
CA SER A 43 -8.47 -18.73 -26.40
C SER A 43 -7.53 -17.92 -25.50
N GLY A 44 -6.83 -16.96 -26.09
CA GLY A 44 -5.96 -16.00 -25.40
C GLY A 44 -6.71 -14.90 -24.65
N SER A 45 -7.67 -15.26 -23.79
CA SER A 45 -8.38 -14.30 -22.93
C SER A 45 -7.86 -14.35 -21.49
N THR A 46 -7.86 -13.19 -20.84
CA THR A 46 -7.53 -13.04 -19.41
C THR A 46 -8.66 -13.61 -18.57
N LYS A 47 -8.64 -14.92 -18.32
CA LYS A 47 -9.60 -15.55 -17.40
C LYS A 47 -9.35 -15.04 -15.98
N ARG A 48 -10.45 -14.70 -15.28
CA ARG A 48 -10.39 -14.32 -13.87
C ARG A 48 -10.18 -15.58 -13.03
N VAL A 49 -9.34 -15.47 -12.00
CA VAL A 49 -9.17 -16.52 -11.01
C VAL A 49 -9.96 -16.14 -9.77
N LEU A 50 -10.74 -17.10 -9.29
CA LEU A 50 -11.45 -17.03 -8.02
C LEU A 50 -10.80 -17.96 -7.02
N GLY A 51 -10.87 -17.59 -5.75
CA GLY A 51 -10.52 -18.47 -4.67
C GLY A 51 -11.15 -18.05 -3.35
N VAL A 52 -11.01 -18.91 -2.36
CA VAL A 52 -11.53 -18.67 -1.01
C VAL A 52 -10.41 -18.05 -0.18
N ILE A 53 -10.78 -17.07 0.64
CA ILE A 53 -9.88 -16.55 1.68
C ILE A 53 -10.28 -17.11 3.04
N LEU A 54 -9.23 -17.50 3.75
CA LEU A 54 -9.28 -18.02 5.10
C LEU A 54 -8.63 -17.01 6.04
N GLY A 55 -9.14 -16.98 7.25
CA GLY A 55 -8.60 -16.07 8.24
C GLY A 55 -9.32 -16.17 9.55
N ASP A 56 -9.01 -15.19 10.39
CA ASP A 56 -9.61 -15.06 11.71
C ASP A 56 -10.58 -13.88 11.72
N ASN A 57 -11.80 -14.14 12.19
CA ASN A 57 -12.87 -13.17 12.40
C ASN A 57 -13.25 -13.10 13.89
N THR A 58 -12.28 -13.31 14.78
CA THR A 58 -12.48 -13.29 16.25
C THR A 58 -12.58 -11.86 16.78
N GLN A 59 -11.90 -10.89 16.17
CA GLN A 59 -12.00 -9.48 16.52
C GLN A 59 -13.07 -8.79 15.66
N LYS A 60 -14.05 -8.14 16.30
CA LYS A 60 -15.19 -7.53 15.60
C LYS A 60 -14.79 -6.38 14.65
N ASP A 61 -13.70 -5.70 14.95
CA ASP A 61 -13.26 -4.50 14.22
C ASP A 61 -12.01 -4.72 13.35
N SER A 62 -11.43 -5.93 13.37
CA SER A 62 -10.24 -6.27 12.59
C SER A 62 -10.38 -7.66 11.98
N LEU A 63 -10.41 -7.71 10.65
CA LEU A 63 -10.44 -8.95 9.90
C LEU A 63 -9.01 -9.28 9.46
N LYS A 64 -8.48 -10.43 9.86
CA LYS A 64 -7.14 -10.89 9.44
C LYS A 64 -7.27 -11.97 8.39
N VAL A 65 -6.81 -11.69 7.17
CA VAL A 65 -6.70 -12.64 6.07
C VAL A 65 -5.33 -13.32 6.19
N THR A 66 -5.31 -14.61 6.53
CA THR A 66 -4.07 -15.37 6.72
C THR A 66 -3.71 -16.19 5.50
N ASN A 67 -4.70 -16.87 4.93
CA ASN A 67 -4.46 -17.88 3.91
C ASN A 67 -5.49 -17.79 2.79
N SER A 68 -5.17 -18.39 1.65
CA SER A 68 -6.06 -18.44 0.49
C SER A 68 -5.83 -19.70 -0.33
N PHE A 69 -6.87 -20.20 -0.99
CA PHE A 69 -6.75 -21.30 -1.92
C PHE A 69 -7.63 -21.07 -3.16
N ALA A 70 -7.15 -21.50 -4.32
CA ALA A 70 -7.90 -21.41 -5.56
C ALA A 70 -9.03 -22.44 -5.61
N ILE A 71 -10.12 -22.08 -6.29
CA ILE A 71 -11.23 -22.99 -6.56
C ILE A 71 -11.33 -23.23 -8.07
N PRO A 72 -11.77 -24.42 -8.52
CA PRO A 72 -12.13 -24.64 -9.91
C PRO A 72 -13.25 -23.67 -10.31
N PHE A 73 -12.92 -22.72 -11.18
CA PHE A 73 -13.82 -21.67 -11.62
C PHE A 73 -13.72 -21.51 -13.14
N GLU A 74 -14.87 -21.50 -13.80
CA GLU A 74 -14.97 -21.20 -15.22
C GLU A 74 -16.01 -20.11 -15.44
N GLU A 75 -15.67 -19.13 -16.27
CA GLU A 75 -16.56 -18.05 -16.68
C GLU A 75 -16.69 -18.09 -18.20
N ASP A 76 -17.92 -17.95 -18.71
CA ASP A 76 -18.12 -17.77 -20.14
C ASP A 76 -17.74 -16.34 -20.56
N GLU A 77 -16.91 -16.22 -21.60
CA GLU A 77 -16.47 -14.92 -22.12
C GLU A 77 -17.62 -14.14 -22.75
N LYS A 78 -18.60 -14.84 -23.34
CA LYS A 78 -19.71 -14.21 -24.07
C LYS A 78 -20.80 -13.72 -23.15
N ASN A 79 -21.07 -14.47 -22.08
CA ASN A 79 -22.10 -14.16 -21.10
C ASN A 79 -21.49 -14.16 -19.68
N PRO A 80 -21.16 -12.99 -19.10
CA PRO A 80 -20.53 -12.91 -17.78
C PRO A 80 -21.45 -13.37 -16.63
N ASP A 81 -22.73 -13.60 -16.91
CA ASP A 81 -23.70 -14.14 -15.96
C ASP A 81 -23.61 -15.66 -15.79
N ILE A 82 -22.99 -16.35 -16.74
CA ILE A 82 -22.85 -17.82 -16.73
C ILE A 82 -21.45 -18.15 -16.24
N TRP A 83 -21.39 -18.73 -15.06
CA TRP A 83 -20.15 -19.17 -14.43
C TRP A 83 -20.39 -20.48 -13.68
N PHE A 84 -19.32 -21.25 -13.56
CA PHE A 84 -19.28 -22.52 -12.85
C PHE A 84 -18.37 -22.40 -11.63
N LEU A 85 -18.85 -22.91 -10.50
CA LEU A 85 -18.13 -22.94 -9.24
C LEU A 85 -18.45 -24.26 -8.54
N ASP A 86 -17.42 -25.01 -8.20
CA ASP A 86 -17.56 -26.27 -7.48
C ASP A 86 -17.68 -26.03 -5.96
N HIS A 87 -18.89 -26.24 -5.43
CA HIS A 87 -19.19 -26.10 -4.00
C HIS A 87 -18.68 -27.30 -3.18
N ASN A 88 -18.63 -28.50 -3.77
CA ASN A 88 -18.18 -29.71 -3.08
C ASN A 88 -16.67 -29.62 -2.80
N PHE A 89 -15.91 -29.07 -3.75
CA PHE A 89 -14.49 -28.78 -3.56
C PHE A 89 -14.25 -27.85 -2.36
N ILE A 90 -15.05 -26.78 -2.23
CA ILE A 90 -14.93 -25.82 -1.12
C ILE A 90 -15.17 -26.51 0.22
N GLU A 91 -16.23 -27.31 0.35
CA GLU A 91 -16.55 -28.01 1.60
C GLU A 91 -15.46 -28.99 2.02
N ASN A 92 -14.96 -29.81 1.08
CA ASN A 92 -13.89 -30.78 1.34
C ASN A 92 -12.59 -30.10 1.75
N MET A 93 -12.19 -29.03 1.04
CA MET A 93 -10.99 -28.27 1.39
C MET A 93 -11.14 -27.57 2.74
N LEU A 94 -12.29 -26.98 3.03
CA LEU A 94 -12.55 -26.39 4.34
C LEU A 94 -12.45 -27.41 5.48
N GLU A 95 -12.91 -28.65 5.27
CA GLU A 95 -12.75 -29.71 6.27
C GLU A 95 -11.28 -30.07 6.50
N MET A 96 -10.47 -30.11 5.44
CA MET A 96 -9.02 -30.34 5.55
C MET A 96 -8.31 -29.19 6.27
N PHE A 97 -8.58 -27.94 5.91
CA PHE A 97 -7.98 -26.77 6.56
C PHE A 97 -8.37 -26.67 8.03
N LYS A 98 -9.61 -27.01 8.39
CA LYS A 98 -10.04 -27.10 9.80
C LYS A 98 -9.26 -28.15 10.60
N LYS A 99 -8.82 -29.24 9.98
CA LYS A 99 -7.99 -30.28 10.63
C LYS A 99 -6.55 -29.80 10.86
N ILE A 100 -6.02 -28.96 9.97
CA ILE A 100 -4.66 -28.40 10.07
C ILE A 100 -4.64 -27.27 11.10
N ASN A 101 -5.58 -26.33 10.99
CA ASN A 101 -5.67 -25.17 11.87
C ASN A 101 -7.13 -24.83 12.19
N ALA A 102 -7.53 -25.05 13.44
CA ALA A 102 -8.89 -24.76 13.90
C ALA A 102 -9.20 -23.25 14.02
N LYS A 103 -8.17 -22.39 14.00
CA LYS A 103 -8.36 -20.93 14.05
C LYS A 103 -8.80 -20.37 12.69
N GLU A 104 -8.43 -21.01 11.59
CA GLU A 104 -8.77 -20.54 10.26
C GLU A 104 -10.21 -20.89 9.91
N LYS A 105 -10.98 -19.86 9.55
CA LYS A 105 -12.36 -19.99 9.09
C LYS A 105 -12.51 -19.31 7.74
N LEU A 106 -13.55 -19.71 7.00
CA LEU A 106 -13.94 -19.02 5.78
C LEU A 106 -14.42 -17.62 6.14
N ILE A 107 -13.70 -16.60 5.67
CA ILE A 107 -14.05 -15.19 5.88
C ILE A 107 -14.62 -14.57 4.60
N GLY A 108 -14.33 -15.14 3.44
CA GLY A 108 -14.82 -14.62 2.17
C GLY A 108 -14.14 -15.27 0.98
N TRP A 109 -14.03 -14.52 -0.11
CA TRP A 109 -13.42 -14.95 -1.35
C TRP A 109 -12.61 -13.82 -1.98
N TYR A 110 -11.66 -14.18 -2.82
CA TYR A 110 -10.87 -13.23 -3.60
C TYR A 110 -11.11 -13.43 -5.09
N HIS A 111 -10.87 -12.38 -5.87
CA HIS A 111 -10.70 -12.50 -7.32
C HIS A 111 -9.56 -11.64 -7.84
N SER A 112 -8.99 -12.06 -8.97
CA SER A 112 -7.81 -11.46 -9.58
C SER A 112 -8.04 -10.13 -10.32
N GLY A 113 -9.14 -9.42 -10.08
CA GLY A 113 -9.46 -8.16 -10.79
C GLY A 113 -9.66 -8.35 -12.31
N PRO A 114 -9.52 -7.30 -13.15
CA PRO A 114 -9.08 -5.93 -12.82
C PRO A 114 -10.21 -4.97 -12.42
N LYS A 115 -11.49 -5.32 -12.69
CA LYS A 115 -12.65 -4.49 -12.33
C LYS A 115 -13.76 -5.36 -11.75
N LEU A 116 -14.52 -4.77 -10.82
CA LEU A 116 -15.72 -5.35 -10.26
C LEU A 116 -16.80 -5.51 -11.36
N LYS A 117 -17.46 -6.67 -11.40
CA LYS A 117 -18.57 -6.96 -12.30
C LYS A 117 -19.87 -7.15 -11.52
N SER A 118 -21.01 -6.92 -12.18
CA SER A 118 -22.33 -7.19 -11.59
C SER A 118 -22.53 -8.68 -11.25
N SER A 119 -21.86 -9.60 -11.96
CA SER A 119 -21.85 -11.04 -11.66
C SER A 119 -21.29 -11.36 -10.28
N ASP A 120 -20.39 -10.52 -9.76
CA ASP A 120 -19.73 -10.72 -8.47
C ASP A 120 -20.74 -10.62 -7.30
N LEU A 121 -21.84 -9.88 -7.48
CA LEU A 121 -22.95 -9.87 -6.53
C LEU A 121 -23.62 -11.25 -6.41
N LYS A 122 -23.81 -11.95 -7.53
CA LYS A 122 -24.41 -13.30 -7.55
C LYS A 122 -23.48 -14.33 -6.90
N ILE A 123 -22.18 -14.23 -7.18
CA ILE A 123 -21.16 -15.07 -6.55
C ILE A 123 -21.17 -14.85 -5.03
N ASN A 124 -21.25 -13.59 -4.60
CA ASN A 124 -21.25 -13.25 -3.19
C ASN A 124 -22.45 -13.84 -2.42
N GLU A 125 -23.61 -13.98 -3.06
CA GLU A 125 -24.77 -14.66 -2.47
C GLU A 125 -24.53 -16.15 -2.21
N ILE A 126 -23.72 -16.82 -3.02
CA ILE A 126 -23.33 -18.21 -2.76
C ILE A 126 -22.43 -18.27 -1.52
N PHE A 127 -21.43 -17.37 -1.42
CA PHE A 127 -20.55 -17.32 -0.26
C PHE A 127 -21.26 -16.90 1.03
N LYS A 128 -22.37 -16.14 0.92
CA LYS A 128 -23.23 -15.78 2.06
C LYS A 128 -23.88 -17.00 2.75
N LYS A 129 -23.97 -18.14 2.06
CA LYS A 129 -24.41 -19.42 2.67
C LYS A 129 -23.39 -20.00 3.64
N PHE A 130 -22.09 -19.75 3.40
CA PHE A 130 -21.00 -20.26 4.23
C PHE A 130 -20.67 -19.31 5.38
N THR A 131 -20.71 -17.99 5.13
CA THR A 131 -20.36 -16.95 6.10
C THR A 131 -21.37 -15.80 6.03
N PRO A 132 -21.88 -15.28 7.17
CA PRO A 132 -22.94 -14.26 7.18
C PRO A 132 -22.55 -12.94 6.49
N SER A 133 -21.27 -12.58 6.54
CA SER A 133 -20.70 -11.37 5.93
C SER A 133 -19.43 -11.73 5.14
N PRO A 134 -19.55 -12.22 3.89
CA PRO A 134 -18.39 -12.58 3.08
C PRO A 134 -17.61 -11.31 2.67
N LEU A 135 -16.30 -11.32 2.90
CA LEU A 135 -15.38 -10.31 2.37
C LEU A 135 -15.05 -10.63 0.90
N LEU A 136 -15.07 -9.60 0.05
CA LEU A 136 -14.54 -9.63 -1.30
C LEU A 136 -13.16 -8.96 -1.32
N LEU A 137 -12.10 -9.73 -1.59
CA LEU A 137 -10.76 -9.20 -1.79
C LEU A 137 -10.43 -9.14 -3.29
N ILE A 138 -10.18 -7.95 -3.82
CA ILE A 138 -9.68 -7.76 -5.18
C ILE A 138 -8.18 -7.63 -5.09
N VAL A 139 -7.45 -8.52 -5.76
CA VAL A 139 -5.99 -8.44 -5.89
C VAL A 139 -5.66 -8.21 -7.34
N ASP A 140 -5.02 -7.08 -7.65
CA ASP A 140 -4.58 -6.80 -9.03
C ASP A 140 -3.25 -7.50 -9.32
N VAL A 141 -3.32 -8.55 -10.14
CA VAL A 141 -2.17 -9.37 -10.54
C VAL A 141 -1.34 -8.69 -11.64
N ASN A 142 -1.93 -7.80 -12.44
CA ASN A 142 -1.27 -7.16 -13.58
C ASN A 142 -0.78 -5.74 -13.25
N SER A 143 -0.72 -5.39 -11.96
CA SER A 143 -0.40 -4.07 -11.44
C SER A 143 0.84 -3.48 -12.13
N THR A 144 0.59 -2.61 -13.12
CA THR A 144 1.63 -1.81 -13.80
C THR A 144 1.90 -0.52 -13.02
N ASP A 145 0.93 -0.12 -12.20
CA ASP A 145 0.95 1.11 -11.42
C ASP A 145 1.67 0.89 -10.08
N LYS A 146 2.87 1.45 -9.97
CA LYS A 146 3.80 1.30 -8.84
C LYS A 146 3.40 2.06 -7.56
N ILE A 147 2.25 2.74 -7.57
CA ILE A 147 2.00 3.85 -6.64
C ILE A 147 1.09 3.44 -5.47
N ASP A 148 0.07 2.62 -5.72
CA ASP A 148 -0.94 2.25 -4.71
C ASP A 148 -0.83 0.77 -4.28
N ILE A 149 -1.48 0.45 -3.16
CA ILE A 149 -1.57 -0.91 -2.63
C ILE A 149 -2.44 -1.72 -3.61
N PRO A 150 -2.00 -2.89 -4.10
CA PRO A 150 -2.71 -3.65 -5.13
C PRO A 150 -3.92 -4.43 -4.59
N THR A 151 -4.44 -4.05 -3.42
CA THR A 151 -5.54 -4.73 -2.74
C THR A 151 -6.67 -3.80 -2.37
N ASP A 152 -7.84 -4.09 -2.94
CA ASP A 152 -9.09 -3.45 -2.55
C ASP A 152 -9.98 -4.46 -1.83
N CYS A 153 -10.59 -4.04 -0.73
CA CYS A 153 -11.50 -4.87 0.04
C CYS A 153 -12.91 -4.32 -0.07
N TYR A 154 -13.88 -5.19 -0.30
CA TYR A 154 -15.29 -4.82 -0.36
C TYR A 154 -16.14 -5.75 0.49
N THR A 155 -17.23 -5.22 1.04
CA THR A 155 -18.29 -6.01 1.67
C THR A 155 -19.62 -5.68 1.03
N SER A 156 -20.49 -6.69 0.93
CA SER A 156 -21.82 -6.49 0.36
C SER A 156 -22.78 -6.02 1.43
N ILE A 157 -23.43 -4.90 1.17
CA ILE A 157 -24.51 -4.39 2.00
C ILE A 157 -25.76 -4.15 1.15
N GLU A 158 -26.91 -4.28 1.79
CA GLU A 158 -28.20 -3.91 1.20
C GLU A 158 -28.47 -2.46 1.59
N GLU A 159 -28.30 -1.55 0.63
CA GLU A 159 -28.57 -0.13 0.84
C GLU A 159 -29.99 0.18 0.34
N ILE A 160 -30.74 0.90 1.17
CA ILE A 160 -32.00 1.50 0.76
C ILE A 160 -31.64 2.90 0.29
N LYS A 161 -31.69 3.13 -1.03
CA LYS A 161 -31.43 4.45 -1.60
C LYS A 161 -32.46 5.44 -1.07
N GLU A 162 -32.00 6.63 -0.69
CA GLU A 162 -32.86 7.73 -0.23
C GLU A 162 -33.79 8.28 -1.32
N ASP A 163 -33.53 7.94 -2.59
CA ASP A 163 -34.33 8.32 -3.77
C ASP A 163 -35.65 7.52 -3.91
N GLY A 164 -35.99 6.68 -2.93
CA GLY A 164 -37.25 5.91 -2.93
C GLY A 164 -37.30 4.73 -3.91
N SER A 165 -36.20 4.45 -4.62
CA SER A 165 -36.03 3.25 -5.44
C SER A 165 -35.89 1.97 -4.59
N SER A 166 -36.13 0.80 -5.20
CA SER A 166 -35.96 -0.50 -4.54
C SER A 166 -34.58 -0.67 -3.89
N SER A 167 -34.51 -1.41 -2.78
CA SER A 167 -33.25 -1.75 -2.13
C SER A 167 -32.30 -2.42 -3.12
N GLU A 168 -31.10 -1.85 -3.27
CA GLU A 168 -30.05 -2.40 -4.12
C GLU A 168 -28.93 -2.98 -3.25
N LYS A 169 -28.42 -4.14 -3.67
CA LYS A 169 -27.21 -4.73 -3.11
C LYS A 169 -26.01 -4.07 -3.75
N THR A 170 -25.20 -3.41 -2.94
CA THR A 170 -23.98 -2.75 -3.39
C THR A 170 -22.78 -3.23 -2.60
N PHE A 171 -21.61 -3.04 -3.17
CA PHE A 171 -20.33 -3.28 -2.51
C PHE A 171 -19.83 -1.95 -1.94
N ILE A 172 -19.55 -1.94 -0.63
CA ILE A 172 -18.87 -0.83 0.02
C ILE A 172 -17.40 -1.19 0.21
N HIS A 173 -16.52 -0.24 -0.10
CA HIS A 173 -15.09 -0.36 0.12
C HIS A 173 -14.75 -0.33 1.62
N LEU A 174 -13.95 -1.30 2.07
CA LEU A 174 -13.37 -1.37 3.39
C LEU A 174 -11.87 -1.02 3.33
N PRO A 175 -11.34 -0.22 4.26
CA PRO A 175 -9.92 0.08 4.31
C PRO A 175 -9.08 -1.20 4.45
N SER A 176 -8.17 -1.42 3.51
CA SER A 176 -7.21 -2.52 3.50
C SER A 176 -5.83 -2.05 3.95
N THR A 177 -5.15 -2.87 4.74
CA THR A 177 -3.73 -2.71 5.09
C THR A 177 -3.02 -4.04 4.92
N ILE A 178 -1.77 -4.00 4.47
CA ILE A 178 -0.92 -5.19 4.41
C ILE A 178 -0.20 -5.29 5.75
N LEU A 179 -0.38 -6.42 6.44
CA LEU A 179 0.26 -6.68 7.73
C LEU A 179 0.90 -8.07 7.69
N ALA A 180 2.22 -8.09 7.84
CA ALA A 180 2.98 -9.33 7.93
C ALA A 180 2.96 -9.86 9.37
N GLU A 181 2.93 -11.18 9.52
CA GLU A 181 3.24 -11.85 10.79
C GLU A 181 4.77 -11.92 10.98
N GLU A 182 5.27 -12.02 12.21
CA GLU A 182 6.72 -12.04 12.51
C GLU A 182 7.48 -13.09 11.69
N ALA A 183 6.89 -14.29 11.52
CA ALA A 183 7.48 -15.34 10.70
C ALA A 183 7.50 -14.99 9.20
N GLU A 184 6.49 -14.28 8.70
CA GLU A 184 6.42 -13.84 7.30
C GLU A 184 7.32 -12.64 7.04
N GLU A 185 7.46 -11.73 8.01
CA GLU A 185 8.28 -10.53 7.92
C GLU A 185 9.74 -10.90 7.64
N ILE A 186 10.29 -11.91 8.32
CA ILE A 186 11.64 -12.42 8.07
C ILE A 186 11.80 -12.92 6.63
N GLY A 187 10.77 -13.61 6.11
CA GLY A 187 10.76 -14.11 4.73
C GLY A 187 10.68 -12.98 3.69
N VAL A 188 9.81 -12.00 3.93
CA VAL A 188 9.64 -10.83 3.05
C VAL A 188 10.90 -9.96 3.06
N GLU A 189 11.50 -9.71 4.22
CA GLU A 189 12.74 -8.95 4.32
C GLU A 189 13.89 -9.64 3.56
N HIS A 190 13.97 -10.98 3.66
CA HIS A 190 14.96 -11.74 2.90
C HIS A 190 14.79 -11.58 1.38
N LEU A 191 13.55 -11.61 0.88
CA LEU A 191 13.25 -11.42 -0.55
C LEU A 191 13.52 -9.98 -1.01
N LEU A 192 13.33 -8.99 -0.14
CA LEU A 192 13.47 -7.58 -0.48
C LEU A 192 14.91 -7.05 -0.33
N ARG A 193 15.85 -7.87 0.15
CA ARG A 193 17.25 -7.46 0.32
C ARG A 193 17.90 -6.95 -0.97
N ASP A 194 17.53 -7.51 -2.11
CA ASP A 194 18.10 -7.17 -3.42
C ASP A 194 17.48 -5.91 -4.04
N ILE A 195 16.28 -5.52 -3.60
CA ILE A 195 15.51 -4.39 -4.17
C ILE A 195 15.63 -3.16 -3.29
N ARG A 196 15.72 -3.34 -1.96
CA ARG A 196 15.82 -2.23 -1.03
C ARG A 196 17.23 -1.68 -1.11
N ASP A 197 17.37 -0.51 -1.73
CA ASP A 197 18.63 0.22 -1.76
C ASP A 197 19.04 0.61 -0.33
N GLN A 198 19.81 -0.27 0.31
CA GLN A 198 20.29 -0.14 1.68
C GLN A 198 21.27 1.05 1.83
N ALA A 199 21.70 1.65 0.71
CA ALA A 199 22.54 2.84 0.67
C ALA A 199 21.77 4.18 0.68
N CYS A 200 20.43 4.15 0.53
CA CYS A 200 19.63 5.37 0.62
C CYS A 200 19.49 5.84 2.08
N GLY A 201 20.10 6.98 2.40
CA GLY A 201 19.95 7.59 3.73
C GLY A 201 18.49 7.95 4.06
N ASN A 202 18.17 8.00 5.36
CA ASN A 202 16.81 8.29 5.86
C ASN A 202 16.17 9.55 5.27
N LEU A 203 16.96 10.60 4.96
CA LEU A 203 16.47 11.83 4.34
C LEU A 203 16.02 11.60 2.89
N SER A 204 16.82 10.88 2.11
CA SER A 204 16.50 10.58 0.71
C SER A 204 15.23 9.74 0.61
N ILE A 205 15.06 8.74 1.49
CA ILE A 205 13.84 7.94 1.57
C ILE A 205 12.61 8.82 1.85
N ARG A 206 12.71 9.74 2.82
CA ARG A 206 11.62 10.68 3.13
C ARG A 206 11.28 11.60 1.95
N LEU A 207 12.30 12.11 1.25
CA LEU A 207 12.09 12.96 0.09
C LEU A 207 11.40 12.21 -1.05
N THR A 208 11.85 10.99 -1.35
CA THR A 208 11.23 10.11 -2.34
C THR A 208 9.79 9.79 -1.96
N ASN A 209 9.52 9.51 -0.68
CA ASN A 209 8.15 9.28 -0.19
C ASN A 209 7.27 10.52 -0.38
N ASN A 210 7.75 11.73 -0.03
CA ASN A 210 6.99 12.97 -0.25
C ASN A 210 6.66 13.19 -1.73
N PHE A 211 7.63 12.96 -2.63
CA PHE A 211 7.40 13.06 -4.07
C PHE A 211 6.37 12.03 -4.55
N LYS A 212 6.50 10.76 -4.12
CA LYS A 212 5.55 9.68 -4.45
C LYS A 212 4.14 10.01 -3.95
N SER A 213 4.01 10.49 -2.71
CA SER A 213 2.73 10.90 -2.12
C SER A 213 2.07 12.05 -2.88
N LEU A 214 2.86 13.05 -3.31
CA LEU A 214 2.34 14.16 -4.11
C LEU A 214 1.86 13.68 -5.49
N SER A 215 2.61 12.78 -6.13
CA SER A 215 2.20 12.18 -7.41
C SER A 215 0.91 11.37 -7.27
N SER A 216 0.78 10.54 -6.22
CA SER A 216 -0.45 9.78 -5.91
C SER A 216 -1.64 10.71 -5.67
N LEU A 217 -1.45 11.80 -4.92
CA LEU A 217 -2.52 12.79 -4.68
C LEU A 217 -2.99 13.45 -5.99
N LYS A 218 -2.04 13.82 -6.87
CA LYS A 218 -2.37 14.38 -8.19
C LYS A 218 -3.21 13.41 -9.01
N GLU A 219 -2.84 12.13 -9.05
CA GLU A 219 -3.57 11.09 -9.78
C GLU A 219 -4.99 10.89 -9.23
N ARG A 220 -5.13 10.81 -7.91
CA ARG A 220 -6.44 10.73 -7.24
C ARG A 220 -7.32 11.94 -7.55
N LEU A 221 -6.75 13.15 -7.55
CA LEU A 221 -7.50 14.36 -7.90
C LEU A 221 -7.94 14.35 -9.38
N LEU A 222 -7.09 13.88 -10.29
CA LEU A 222 -7.45 13.70 -11.70
C LEU A 222 -8.59 12.70 -11.88
N THR A 223 -8.60 11.60 -11.11
CA THR A 223 -9.70 10.62 -11.11
C THR A 223 -11.02 11.25 -10.66
N ILE A 224 -11.00 12.11 -9.63
CA ILE A 224 -12.18 12.87 -9.17
C ILE A 224 -12.68 13.80 -10.29
N VAL A 225 -11.78 14.55 -10.93
CA VAL A 225 -12.12 15.43 -12.06
C VAL A 225 -12.70 14.63 -13.23
N GLY A 226 -12.13 13.45 -13.51
CA GLY A 226 -12.65 12.53 -14.52
C GLY A 226 -14.06 12.03 -14.21
N TYR A 227 -14.36 11.71 -12.94
CA TYR A 227 -15.70 11.34 -12.50
C TYR A 227 -16.71 12.47 -12.67
N LEU A 228 -16.36 13.70 -12.23
CA LEU A 228 -17.23 14.87 -12.39
C LEU A 228 -17.47 15.23 -13.86
N SER A 229 -16.46 15.06 -14.72
CA SER A 229 -16.59 15.27 -16.16
C SER A 229 -17.59 14.29 -16.79
N LYS A 230 -17.58 13.02 -16.37
CA LYS A 230 -18.52 11.99 -16.84
C LYS A 230 -19.96 12.21 -16.34
N ILE A 231 -20.13 12.77 -15.14
CA ILE A 231 -21.45 13.19 -14.66
C ILE A 231 -21.97 14.35 -15.52
N LYS A 232 -21.11 15.33 -15.84
CA LYS A 232 -21.48 16.47 -16.67
C LYS A 232 -21.90 16.08 -18.09
N THR A 233 -21.25 15.06 -18.68
CA THR A 233 -21.62 14.53 -20.00
C THR A 233 -22.91 13.68 -19.96
N GLY A 234 -23.33 13.24 -18.77
CA GLY A 234 -24.54 12.43 -18.58
C GLY A 234 -24.31 10.92 -18.73
N ASP A 235 -23.06 10.45 -18.77
CA ASP A 235 -22.72 9.04 -18.98
C ASP A 235 -22.92 8.18 -17.70
N LEU A 236 -22.84 8.79 -16.52
CA LEU A 236 -23.02 8.12 -15.23
C LEU A 236 -24.14 8.76 -14.39
N PRO A 237 -24.89 7.95 -13.62
CA PRO A 237 -25.86 8.45 -12.67
C PRO A 237 -25.16 9.21 -11.52
N VAL A 238 -25.83 10.25 -11.03
CA VAL A 238 -25.33 11.07 -9.92
C VAL A 238 -25.40 10.28 -8.62
N ASN A 239 -24.27 10.16 -7.91
CA ASN A 239 -24.24 9.62 -6.56
C ASN A 239 -24.10 10.75 -5.53
N HIS A 240 -25.15 10.98 -4.74
CA HIS A 240 -25.21 12.05 -3.76
C HIS A 240 -24.23 11.87 -2.60
N VAL A 241 -23.88 10.63 -2.23
CA VAL A 241 -22.92 10.35 -1.14
C VAL A 241 -21.53 10.87 -1.50
N ILE A 242 -21.10 10.69 -2.75
CA ILE A 242 -19.80 11.16 -3.23
C ILE A 242 -19.78 12.69 -3.28
N LEU A 243 -20.86 13.32 -3.76
CA LEU A 243 -20.98 14.77 -3.79
C LEU A 243 -20.96 15.40 -2.40
N GLY A 244 -21.62 14.78 -1.41
CA GLY A 244 -21.55 15.21 -0.01
C GLY A 244 -20.12 15.20 0.52
N LYS A 245 -19.39 14.10 0.30
CA LYS A 245 -17.95 14.01 0.67
C LYS A 245 -17.08 15.04 -0.05
N LEU A 246 -17.38 15.34 -1.31
CA LEU A 246 -16.68 16.40 -2.05
C LEU A 246 -16.96 17.79 -1.47
N GLN A 247 -18.20 18.06 -1.05
CA GLN A 247 -18.55 19.31 -0.37
C GLN A 247 -17.78 19.42 0.97
N ASP A 248 -17.68 18.33 1.73
CA ASP A 248 -16.88 18.29 2.96
C ASP A 248 -15.40 18.59 2.68
N ILE A 249 -14.84 18.08 1.57
CA ILE A 249 -13.46 18.39 1.16
C ILE A 249 -13.27 19.89 0.92
N PHE A 250 -14.21 20.55 0.26
CA PHE A 250 -14.14 22.01 0.05
C PHE A 250 -14.33 22.79 1.35
N ASN A 251 -15.19 22.30 2.25
CA ASN A 251 -15.42 22.94 3.54
C ASN A 251 -14.24 22.79 4.51
N LEU A 252 -13.51 21.67 4.41
CA LEU A 252 -12.30 21.38 5.20
C LEU A 252 -11.02 21.92 4.56
N LEU A 253 -11.10 22.56 3.39
CA LEU A 253 -9.92 23.11 2.74
C LEU A 253 -9.34 24.23 3.61
N PRO A 254 -8.07 24.14 4.01
CA PRO A 254 -7.45 25.19 4.80
C PRO A 254 -7.32 26.45 3.95
N ASN A 255 -8.10 27.49 4.28
CA ASN A 255 -8.05 28.78 3.61
C ASN A 255 -6.81 29.56 4.06
N ILE A 256 -5.67 29.24 3.46
CA ILE A 256 -4.41 29.98 3.67
C ILE A 256 -4.42 31.30 2.87
N SER A 257 -5.33 31.49 1.91
CA SER A 257 -5.40 32.66 1.01
C SER A 257 -5.81 34.00 1.66
N ALA A 258 -5.98 34.05 2.98
CA ALA A 258 -5.79 35.31 3.70
C ALA A 258 -4.31 35.79 3.66
N PHE A 259 -3.41 35.05 3.02
CA PHE A 259 -2.00 35.40 2.79
C PHE A 259 -1.78 36.68 1.95
N SER A 260 -2.74 37.09 1.11
CA SER A 260 -2.57 38.23 0.20
C SER A 260 -3.75 39.20 0.13
N ALA A 261 -4.85 38.93 0.84
CA ALA A 261 -6.01 39.82 0.91
C ALA A 261 -5.86 40.88 2.02
N ASP A 262 -4.64 41.40 2.20
CA ASP A 262 -4.26 42.41 3.20
C ASP A 262 -4.78 43.82 2.88
N LEU A 263 -5.90 43.98 2.16
CA LEU A 263 -6.34 45.31 1.74
C LEU A 263 -7.82 45.66 1.83
N LEU A 264 -8.78 44.74 1.98
CA LEU A 264 -10.21 45.12 1.99
C LEU A 264 -11.06 44.15 2.82
N ASP A 265 -11.10 44.36 4.14
CA ASP A 265 -12.33 44.48 4.95
C ASP A 265 -12.07 44.05 6.40
N GLN A 266 -12.01 45.08 7.25
CA GLN A 266 -11.96 44.98 8.69
C GLN A 266 -13.24 44.35 9.25
N GLU A 267 -13.09 43.76 10.44
CA GLU A 267 -14.16 43.44 11.40
C GLU A 267 -14.82 42.06 11.26
N SER A 268 -14.07 41.00 11.63
CA SER A 268 -14.49 39.99 12.64
C SER A 268 -13.82 38.61 12.51
N GLY A 269 -12.96 38.38 11.51
CA GLY A 269 -12.27 37.09 11.28
C GLY A 269 -10.74 37.15 11.18
N GLU A 270 -10.13 38.33 11.38
CA GLU A 270 -8.72 38.59 11.06
C GLU A 270 -7.72 38.08 12.13
N SER A 271 -8.14 37.90 13.39
CA SER A 271 -7.22 37.55 14.48
C SER A 271 -6.71 36.12 14.39
N GLU A 272 -7.58 35.12 14.19
CA GLU A 272 -7.19 33.70 14.21
C GLU A 272 -6.25 33.32 13.05
N ASN A 273 -6.46 33.89 11.87
CA ASN A 273 -5.66 33.58 10.69
C ASN A 273 -4.26 34.22 10.73
N LYS A 274 -4.14 35.44 11.30
CA LYS A 274 -2.84 36.06 11.59
C LYS A 274 -2.08 35.30 12.69
N HIS A 275 -2.80 34.72 13.66
CA HIS A 275 -2.22 33.82 14.65
C HIS A 275 -1.67 32.54 14.01
N LEU A 276 -2.32 31.98 12.98
CA LEU A 276 -1.82 30.79 12.30
C LEU A 276 -0.51 31.06 11.52
N THR A 277 -0.44 32.16 10.77
CA THR A 277 0.79 32.53 10.03
C THR A 277 1.93 32.86 10.97
N THR A 278 1.67 33.62 12.04
CA THR A 278 2.69 33.93 13.04
C THR A 278 3.16 32.66 13.77
N ALA A 279 2.25 31.73 14.12
CA ALA A 279 2.60 30.44 14.70
C ALA A 279 3.44 29.58 13.74
N PHE A 280 3.12 29.55 12.45
CA PHE A 280 3.90 28.82 11.44
C PHE A 280 5.32 29.39 11.33
N ASN A 281 5.46 30.71 11.25
CA ASN A 281 6.77 31.37 11.21
C ASN A 281 7.60 31.11 12.47
N VAL A 282 6.98 31.13 13.66
CA VAL A 282 7.67 30.78 14.91
C VAL A 282 8.16 29.33 14.86
N LYS A 283 7.32 28.39 14.40
CA LYS A 283 7.72 26.99 14.25
C LYS A 283 8.85 26.79 13.24
N THR A 284 8.82 27.48 12.11
CA THR A 284 9.93 27.43 11.12
C THR A 284 11.22 27.99 11.71
N ASN A 285 11.15 29.09 12.46
CA ASN A 285 12.32 29.66 13.13
C ASN A 285 12.90 28.71 14.19
N ASP A 286 12.05 28.06 14.99
CA ASP A 286 12.47 27.07 15.99
C ASP A 286 13.17 25.87 15.33
N GLU A 287 12.60 25.33 14.25
CA GLU A 287 13.18 24.21 13.51
C GLU A 287 14.54 24.59 12.88
N LEU A 288 14.64 25.80 12.32
CA LEU A 288 15.89 26.31 11.76
C LEU A 288 16.98 26.49 12.81
N MET A 289 16.63 26.96 14.02
CA MET A 289 17.57 27.10 15.13
C MET A 289 18.16 25.75 15.54
N ILE A 290 17.32 24.70 15.62
CA ILE A 290 17.77 23.32 15.92
C ILE A 290 18.70 22.80 14.82
N LEU A 291 18.38 23.09 13.56
CA LEU A 291 19.20 22.71 12.41
C LEU A 291 20.59 23.37 12.48
N TYR A 292 20.66 24.65 12.81
CA TYR A 292 21.92 25.36 12.97
C TYR A 292 22.79 24.79 14.10
N VAL A 293 22.23 24.56 15.29
CA VAL A 293 22.97 23.94 16.39
C VAL A 293 23.47 22.54 16.01
N SER A 294 22.64 21.74 15.36
CA SER A 294 23.02 20.40 14.88
C SER A 294 24.15 20.46 13.84
N SER A 295 24.12 21.43 12.93
CA SER A 295 25.16 21.64 11.93
C SER A 295 26.50 22.06 12.55
N LEU A 296 26.46 22.92 13.58
CA LEU A 296 27.65 23.37 14.32
C LEU A 296 28.34 22.19 15.01
N VAL A 297 27.57 21.33 15.68
CA VAL A 297 28.09 20.14 16.35
C VAL A 297 28.72 19.18 15.33
N ARG A 298 28.08 18.97 14.17
CA ARG A 298 28.67 18.15 13.09
C ARG A 298 30.01 18.70 12.59
N SER A 299 30.15 20.02 12.45
CA SER A 299 31.42 20.64 12.06
C SER A 299 32.52 20.42 13.11
N ILE A 300 32.18 20.50 14.40
CA ILE A 300 33.14 20.24 15.49
C ILE A 300 33.58 18.77 15.49
N ILE A 301 32.65 17.83 15.31
CA ILE A 301 32.95 16.39 15.22
C ILE A 301 33.87 16.11 14.02
N ALA A 302 33.52 16.61 12.83
CA ALA A 302 34.35 16.44 11.64
C ALA A 302 35.78 17.02 11.81
N PHE A 303 35.90 18.12 12.55
CA PHE A 303 37.21 18.67 12.89
C PHE A 303 37.98 17.80 13.88
N HIS A 304 37.30 17.23 14.88
CA HIS A 304 37.91 16.28 15.81
C HIS A 304 38.40 15.02 15.08
N ASP A 305 37.61 14.48 14.17
CA ASP A 305 37.98 13.32 13.35
C ASP A 305 39.24 13.62 12.51
N LEU A 306 39.39 14.85 12.00
CA LEU A 306 40.59 15.25 11.25
C LEU A 306 41.83 15.36 12.14
N ILE A 307 41.67 15.84 13.38
CA ILE A 307 42.74 15.86 14.37
C ILE A 307 43.14 14.42 14.73
N GLU A 308 42.17 13.55 14.99
CA GLU A 308 42.41 12.14 15.33
C GLU A 308 43.15 11.41 14.20
N ASN A 309 42.68 11.58 12.96
CA ASN A 309 43.37 11.06 11.76
C ASN A 309 44.82 11.55 11.67
N LYS A 310 45.09 12.84 11.96
CA LYS A 310 46.46 13.38 11.93
C LYS A 310 47.34 12.83 13.05
N ILE A 311 46.80 12.64 14.25
CA ILE A 311 47.50 12.03 15.39
C ILE A 311 47.82 10.56 15.07
N GLN A 312 46.87 9.81 14.53
CA GLN A 312 47.07 8.43 14.14
C GLN A 312 48.12 8.30 13.04
N ASN A 313 48.06 9.15 12.01
CA ASN A 313 49.05 9.13 10.93
C ASN A 313 50.46 9.47 11.44
N LYS A 314 50.59 10.42 12.37
CA LYS A 314 51.87 10.74 13.02
C LYS A 314 52.42 9.55 13.81
N LYS A 315 51.58 8.87 14.60
CA LYS A 315 51.98 7.66 15.35
C LYS A 315 52.41 6.52 14.41
N SER A 316 51.68 6.31 13.32
CA SER A 316 52.03 5.30 12.30
C SER A 316 53.37 5.62 11.63
N ASN A 317 53.64 6.89 11.30
CA ASN A 317 54.93 7.30 10.76
C ASN A 317 56.07 7.11 11.76
N GLU A 318 55.86 7.44 13.04
CA GLU A 318 56.86 7.22 14.10
C GLU A 318 57.09 5.72 14.37
N ALA A 319 56.10 4.85 14.15
CA ALA A 319 56.25 3.41 14.21
C ALA A 319 57.03 2.86 13.01
N ASN A 320 56.72 3.32 11.79
CA ASN A 320 57.47 2.96 10.57
C ASN A 320 58.94 3.42 10.62
N LEU A 321 59.24 4.51 11.32
CA LEU A 321 60.61 4.99 11.54
C LEU A 321 61.40 4.17 12.57
N LYS A 322 60.73 3.37 13.42
CA LYS A 322 61.37 2.57 14.49
C LYS A 322 61.66 1.12 14.10
N ASP A 323 61.00 0.56 13.07
CA ASP A 323 61.30 -0.76 12.51
C ASP A 323 61.61 -0.69 10.99
N PRO A 324 62.89 -0.55 10.59
CA PRO A 324 63.27 -0.46 9.18
C PRO A 324 63.19 -1.79 8.42
N SER A 325 63.01 -2.92 9.12
CA SER A 325 63.14 -4.28 8.55
C SER A 325 61.91 -4.77 7.76
N LEU A 326 60.78 -4.06 7.80
CA LEU A 326 59.57 -4.37 7.02
C LEU A 326 59.41 -3.49 5.77
N SER A 327 60.17 -2.40 5.66
CA SER A 327 60.08 -1.46 4.53
C SER A 327 60.53 -2.05 3.19
N LYS A 328 61.38 -3.07 3.19
CA LYS A 328 61.86 -3.73 1.95
C LYS A 328 60.93 -4.82 1.40
N ALA A 329 59.89 -5.22 2.12
CA ALA A 329 58.97 -6.27 1.66
C ALA A 329 57.74 -5.68 0.93
N ASN A 330 57.33 -4.46 1.26
CA ASN A 330 56.15 -3.85 0.66
C ASN A 330 56.46 -3.02 -0.59
N ASP A 331 57.68 -2.47 -0.73
CA ASP A 331 58.05 -1.73 -1.95
C ASP A 331 58.13 -2.66 -3.19
N SER A 332 58.41 -3.96 -3.02
CA SER A 332 58.39 -4.91 -4.15
C SER A 332 56.99 -5.29 -4.64
N ASP A 333 55.96 -5.16 -3.79
CA ASP A 333 54.57 -5.45 -4.16
C ASP A 333 53.89 -4.26 -4.85
N TYR A 334 54.33 -3.02 -4.57
CA TYR A 334 53.84 -1.84 -5.30
C TYR A 334 54.44 -1.73 -6.71
N ASP A 335 55.72 -2.04 -6.90
CA ASP A 335 56.35 -2.06 -8.24
C ASP A 335 55.73 -3.15 -9.15
N ALA A 336 55.35 -4.31 -8.59
CA ALA A 336 54.71 -5.39 -9.35
C ALA A 336 53.25 -5.06 -9.76
N MET A 337 52.59 -4.14 -9.06
CA MET A 337 51.19 -3.77 -9.34
C MET A 337 51.09 -2.61 -10.35
N GLU A 338 52.13 -1.77 -10.46
CA GLU A 338 52.20 -0.71 -11.46
C GLU A 338 52.51 -1.26 -12.87
N GLU A 339 53.36 -2.30 -12.98
CA GLU A 339 53.66 -2.97 -14.26
C GLU A 339 52.46 -3.72 -14.87
N VAL A 340 51.54 -4.23 -14.03
CA VAL A 340 50.30 -4.90 -14.49
C VAL A 340 49.24 -3.89 -14.98
N VAL A 341 49.26 -2.66 -14.47
CA VAL A 341 48.32 -1.60 -14.87
C VAL A 341 48.75 -0.94 -16.20
N GLU A 342 50.03 -0.88 -16.51
CA GLU A 342 50.52 -0.35 -17.81
C GLU A 342 50.30 -1.33 -18.99
N ILE A 343 50.37 -2.65 -18.78
CA ILE A 343 50.11 -3.65 -19.83
C ILE A 343 48.62 -3.72 -20.20
N GLY A 344 47.71 -3.33 -19.30
CA GLY A 344 46.26 -3.29 -19.55
C GLY A 344 45.75 -2.05 -20.29
N ARG A 345 46.63 -1.09 -20.63
CA ARG A 345 46.27 0.17 -21.29
C ARG A 345 46.93 0.41 -22.66
N SER A 346 47.63 -0.59 -23.20
CA SER A 346 48.18 -0.57 -24.57
C SER A 346 47.33 -1.38 -25.54
#